data_AF-Q9WW49-F1
#
_entry.id   AF-Q9WW49-F1
#
_cell.length_a   1.000
_cell.length_b   1.000
_cell.length_c   1.000
_cell.angle_alpha   90.00
_cell.angle_beta   90.00
_cell.angle_gamma   90.00
#
_symmetry.space_group_name_H-M   'P 1'
#
loop_
_entity.id
_entity.type
_entity.pdbx_description
1 polymer ?
#
loop_
_entity_poly.entity_id
_entity_poly.type
_entity_poly.pdbx_seq_one_letter_code
_entity_poly.pdbx_strand_id
1 'polypeptide(L)'
;MDIHLMVALLSLAAILGDALNFTVGKYFGGRLFANPDSKIFRREYLDKTHRFYEKHGGKTIIIARFMPIVRTFAPFVAGMGKMHYAKFIRYNIIGGLLWVILFSYAGYFFANFPVVKNNLGLVMGGIIIVSVLPGAVEIARAKLAVKSKR
;
A
#
# COMPACT_ATOMS: atom_id res chain seq x y z
N MET A 1 25.13 3.55 9.77
CA MET A 1 24.58 3.54 8.40
C MET A 1 24.24 4.97 8.03
N ASP A 2 24.73 5.45 6.89
CA ASP A 2 24.30 6.74 6.37
C ASP A 2 22.80 6.71 6.08
N ILE A 3 22.05 7.59 6.74
CA ILE A 3 20.61 7.73 6.54
C ILE A 3 20.28 7.99 5.06
N HIS A 4 21.16 8.69 4.35
CA HIS A 4 21.04 8.95 2.92
C HIS A 4 21.10 7.67 2.08
N LEU A 5 22.02 6.76 2.39
CA LEU A 5 22.13 5.46 1.72
C LEU A 5 20.90 4.60 2.00
N MET A 6 20.40 4.60 3.24
CA MET A 6 19.22 3.85 3.63
C MET A 6 17.97 4.37 2.92
N VAL A 7 17.76 5.69 2.91
CA VAL A 7 16.64 6.34 2.21
C VAL A 7 16.70 6.05 0.71
N ALA A 8 17.89 6.11 0.09
CA ALA A 8 18.06 5.80 -1.33
C ALA A 8 17.69 4.35 -1.64
N LEU A 9 18.21 3.39 -0.88
CA LEU A 9 17.92 1.96 -1.04
C LEU A 9 16.43 1.64 -0.83
N LEU A 10 15.83 2.16 0.23
CA LEU A 10 14.41 1.95 0.53
C LEU A 10 13.51 2.56 -0.55
N SER A 11 13.89 3.72 -1.08
CA SER A 11 13.16 4.37 -2.17
C SER A 11 13.23 3.54 -3.45
N LEU A 12 14.41 3.05 -3.81
CA LEU A 12 14.62 2.14 -4.95
C LEU A 12 13.81 0.85 -4.79
N ALA A 13 13.90 0.20 -3.64
CA ALA A 13 13.15 -1.02 -3.35
C ALA A 13 11.64 -0.80 -3.43
N ALA A 14 11.12 0.30 -2.87
CA ALA A 14 9.70 0.65 -2.93
C ALA A 14 9.22 0.90 -4.38
N ILE A 15 10.00 1.66 -5.16
CA ILE A 15 9.65 1.96 -6.55
C ILE A 15 9.63 0.69 -7.40
N LEU A 16 10.65 -0.16 -7.26
CA LEU A 16 10.77 -1.42 -8.00
C LEU A 16 9.68 -2.41 -7.60
N GLY A 17 9.41 -2.57 -6.31
CA GLY A 17 8.34 -3.45 -5.81
C GLY A 17 6.98 -3.04 -6.36
N ASP A 18 6.65 -1.75 -6.33
CA ASP A 18 5.38 -1.25 -6.85
C ASP A 18 5.29 -1.33 -8.38
N ALA A 19 6.41 -1.15 -9.10
CA ALA A 19 6.48 -1.35 -10.55
C ALA A 19 6.27 -2.81 -10.95
N LEU A 20 6.87 -3.75 -10.21
CA LEU A 20 6.65 -5.19 -10.39
C LEU A 20 5.18 -5.52 -10.14
N ASN A 21 4.62 -5.07 -9.02
CA ASN A 21 3.23 -5.33 -8.64
C ASN A 21 2.23 -4.76 -9.67
N PHE A 22 2.51 -3.56 -10.20
CA PHE A 22 1.75 -2.99 -11.31
C PHE A 22 1.82 -3.87 -12.58
N THR A 23 3.01 -4.36 -12.92
CA THR A 23 3.22 -5.19 -14.10
C THR A 23 2.50 -6.53 -13.97
N VAL A 24 2.57 -7.14 -12.79
CA VAL A 24 1.80 -8.33 -12.43
C VAL A 24 0.29 -8.04 -12.59
N GLY A 25 -0.22 -6.96 -12.03
CA GLY A 25 -1.62 -6.56 -12.17
C GLY A 25 -2.04 -6.34 -13.63
N LYS A 26 -1.19 -5.73 -14.46
CA LYS A 26 -1.45 -5.51 -15.88
C LYS A 26 -1.47 -6.82 -16.68
N TYR A 27 -0.53 -7.73 -16.43
CA TYR A 27 -0.44 -9.00 -17.14
C TYR A 27 -1.54 -9.98 -16.71
N PHE A 28 -1.74 -10.13 -15.40
CA PHE A 28 -2.75 -11.03 -14.85
C PHE A 28 -4.17 -10.45 -14.91
N GLY A 29 -4.34 -9.13 -14.98
CA GLY A 29 -5.66 -8.50 -15.10
C GLY A 29 -6.44 -8.91 -16.35
N GLY A 30 -5.76 -9.22 -17.47
CA GLY A 30 -6.44 -9.78 -18.64
C GLY A 30 -6.93 -11.23 -18.42
N ARG A 31 -6.12 -12.06 -17.74
CA ARG A 31 -6.41 -13.48 -17.52
C ARG A 31 -7.36 -13.75 -16.35
N LEU A 32 -7.25 -13.01 -15.24
CA LEU A 32 -8.12 -13.19 -14.06
C LEU A 32 -9.58 -12.82 -14.31
N PHE A 33 -9.82 -11.86 -15.23
CA PHE A 33 -11.17 -11.42 -15.61
C PHE A 33 -11.67 -12.05 -16.92
N ALA A 34 -10.92 -13.03 -17.46
CA ALA A 34 -11.37 -13.82 -18.60
C ALA A 34 -12.50 -14.79 -18.23
N ASN A 35 -12.66 -15.12 -16.94
CA ASN A 35 -13.69 -16.03 -16.46
C ASN A 35 -14.93 -15.25 -15.96
N PRO A 36 -16.06 -15.24 -16.71
CA PRO A 36 -17.23 -14.41 -16.41
C PRO A 36 -17.99 -14.81 -15.13
N ASP A 37 -17.83 -16.05 -14.62
CA ASP A 37 -18.50 -16.56 -13.41
C ASP A 37 -17.76 -16.26 -12.08
N SER A 38 -16.69 -15.48 -12.13
CA SER A 38 -15.93 -15.11 -10.92
C SER A 38 -16.71 -14.11 -10.06
N LYS A 39 -17.23 -14.57 -8.92
CA LYS A 39 -17.88 -13.70 -7.91
C LYS A 39 -16.96 -12.60 -7.35
N ILE A 40 -15.64 -12.77 -7.46
CA ILE A 40 -14.60 -11.87 -6.91
C ILE A 40 -14.05 -10.92 -7.98
N PHE A 41 -13.98 -11.34 -9.25
CA PHE A 41 -13.39 -10.57 -10.36
C PHE A 41 -14.43 -10.28 -11.44
N ARG A 42 -15.44 -9.46 -11.12
CA ARG A 42 -16.43 -8.99 -12.10
C ARG A 42 -15.86 -7.84 -12.95
N ARG A 43 -16.12 -7.87 -14.26
CA ARG A 43 -15.76 -6.79 -15.20
C ARG A 43 -16.28 -5.42 -14.75
N GLU A 44 -17.44 -5.37 -14.10
CA GLU A 44 -18.04 -4.13 -13.59
C GLU A 44 -17.16 -3.42 -12.54
N TYR A 45 -16.44 -4.16 -11.69
CA TYR A 45 -15.48 -3.57 -10.75
C TYR A 45 -14.25 -3.03 -11.48
N LEU A 46 -13.81 -3.72 -12.53
CA LEU A 46 -12.72 -3.27 -13.39
C LEU A 46 -13.05 -1.94 -14.06
N ASP A 47 -14.26 -1.78 -14.60
CA ASP A 47 -14.72 -0.53 -15.22
C ASP A 47 -14.89 0.58 -14.19
N LYS A 48 -15.40 0.26 -12.98
CA LYS A 48 -15.46 1.22 -11.86
C LYS A 48 -14.06 1.68 -11.46
N THR A 49 -13.11 0.76 -11.34
CA THR A 49 -11.71 1.05 -11.04
C THR A 49 -11.08 1.90 -12.14
N HIS A 50 -11.32 1.58 -13.41
CA HIS A 50 -10.81 2.34 -14.55
C HIS A 50 -11.34 3.78 -14.52
N ARG A 51 -12.66 3.96 -14.39
CA ARG A 51 -13.29 5.29 -14.24
C ARG A 51 -12.80 6.04 -13.00
N PHE A 52 -12.54 5.33 -11.90
CA PHE A 52 -12.01 5.93 -10.69
C PHE A 52 -10.61 6.49 -10.91
N TYR A 53 -9.72 5.73 -11.55
CA TYR A 53 -8.37 6.19 -11.89
C TYR A 53 -8.35 7.24 -13.00
N GLU A 54 -9.28 7.23 -13.95
CA GLU A 54 -9.46 8.34 -14.89
C GLU A 54 -9.85 9.62 -14.15
N LYS A 55 -10.85 9.53 -13.25
CA LYS A 55 -11.41 10.69 -12.54
C LYS A 55 -10.46 11.28 -11.50
N HIS A 56 -9.80 10.45 -10.69
CA HIS A 56 -8.93 10.90 -9.59
C HIS A 56 -7.44 10.88 -9.96
N GLY A 57 -7.08 10.28 -11.10
CA GLY A 57 -5.71 10.23 -11.58
C GLY A 57 -4.75 9.47 -10.67
N GLY A 58 -3.45 9.66 -10.91
CA GLY A 58 -2.40 8.99 -10.14
C GLY A 58 -2.15 9.58 -8.75
N LYS A 59 -2.82 10.67 -8.35
CA LYS A 59 -2.78 11.18 -6.96
C LYS A 59 -3.26 10.13 -5.96
N THR A 60 -4.17 9.26 -6.39
CA THR A 60 -4.65 8.11 -5.63
C THR A 60 -3.54 7.14 -5.24
N ILE A 61 -2.49 6.98 -6.05
CA ILE A 61 -1.34 6.11 -5.75
C ILE A 61 -0.55 6.67 -4.56
N ILE A 62 -0.41 7.99 -4.48
CA ILE A 62 0.26 8.66 -3.36
C ILE A 62 -0.56 8.48 -2.09
N ILE A 63 -1.86 8.75 -2.15
CA ILE A 63 -2.77 8.63 -1.00
C ILE A 63 -2.84 7.18 -0.50
N ALA A 64 -2.91 6.22 -1.43
CA ALA A 64 -2.97 4.80 -1.10
C ALA A 64 -1.79 4.33 -0.25
N ARG A 65 -0.59 4.94 -0.39
CA ARG A 65 0.59 4.60 0.42
C ARG A 65 0.39 4.86 1.92
N PHE A 66 -0.48 5.81 2.29
CA PHE A 66 -0.83 6.10 3.68
C PHE A 66 -1.89 5.15 4.25
N MET A 67 -2.52 4.35 3.40
CA MET A 67 -3.56 3.38 3.79
C MET A 67 -2.96 1.96 3.77
N PRO A 68 -2.73 1.31 4.93
CA PRO A 68 -1.96 0.06 5.02
C PRO A 68 -2.48 -1.09 4.16
N ILE A 69 -3.80 -1.24 4.04
CA ILE A 69 -4.42 -2.28 3.21
C ILE A 69 -4.34 -1.87 1.74
N VAL A 70 -4.73 -0.63 1.43
CA VAL A 70 -4.83 -0.14 0.05
C VAL A 70 -3.46 -0.06 -0.64
N ARG A 71 -2.37 0.27 0.07
CA ARG A 71 -1.03 0.39 -0.54
C ARG A 71 -0.56 -0.87 -1.26
N THR A 72 -0.92 -2.06 -0.77
CA THR A 72 -0.46 -3.33 -1.35
C THR A 72 -1.27 -3.69 -2.61
N PHE A 73 -2.55 -3.34 -2.62
CA PHE A 73 -3.45 -3.59 -3.75
C PHE A 73 -3.45 -2.46 -4.78
N ALA A 74 -3.15 -1.22 -4.40
CA ALA A 74 -3.19 -0.06 -5.29
C ALA A 74 -2.36 -0.20 -6.57
N PRO A 75 -1.07 -0.59 -6.55
CA PRO A 75 -0.30 -0.78 -7.77
C PRO A 75 -0.86 -1.92 -8.63
N PHE A 76 -1.28 -3.01 -8.00
CA PHE A 76 -1.92 -4.14 -8.68
C PHE A 76 -3.22 -3.73 -9.39
N VAL A 77 -4.11 -3.04 -8.68
CA VAL A 77 -5.42 -2.57 -9.15
C VAL A 77 -5.27 -1.47 -10.22
N ALA A 78 -4.26 -0.61 -10.11
CA ALA A 78 -3.89 0.34 -11.15
C ALA A 78 -3.40 -0.36 -12.44
N GLY A 79 -2.64 -1.45 -12.31
CA GLY A 79 -2.21 -2.29 -13.41
C GLY A 79 -3.39 -2.96 -14.11
N MET A 80 -4.29 -3.57 -13.34
CA MET A 80 -5.52 -4.19 -13.86
C MET A 80 -6.41 -3.17 -14.57
N GLY A 81 -6.59 -1.99 -13.97
CA GLY A 81 -7.38 -0.88 -14.52
C GLY A 81 -6.75 -0.19 -15.74
N LYS A 82 -5.77 -0.81 -16.41
CA LYS A 82 -5.12 -0.30 -17.64
C LYS A 82 -4.61 1.15 -17.54
N MET A 83 -4.18 1.58 -16.35
CA MET A 83 -3.57 2.90 -16.18
C MET A 83 -2.29 3.00 -17.03
N HIS A 84 -2.04 4.16 -17.65
CA HIS A 84 -0.82 4.34 -18.44
C HIS A 84 0.42 4.24 -17.54
N TYR A 85 1.38 3.36 -17.89
CA TYR A 85 2.56 3.06 -17.06
C TYR A 85 3.37 4.32 -16.72
N ALA A 86 3.56 5.23 -17.68
CA ALA A 86 4.28 6.49 -17.43
C ALA A 86 3.54 7.42 -16.46
N LYS A 87 2.21 7.33 -16.36
CA LYS A 87 1.45 8.08 -15.34
C LYS A 87 1.69 7.42 -13.98
N PHE A 88 1.54 6.09 -13.90
CA PHE A 88 1.77 5.33 -12.67
C PHE A 88 3.16 5.57 -12.08
N ILE A 89 4.23 5.38 -12.86
CA ILE A 89 5.61 5.45 -12.35
C ILE A 89 5.96 6.84 -11.81
N ARG A 90 5.47 7.92 -12.44
CA ARG A 90 5.69 9.30 -11.97
C ARG A 90 5.11 9.52 -10.58
N TYR A 91 3.84 9.16 -10.38
CA TYR A 91 3.21 9.27 -9.06
C TYR A 91 3.76 8.27 -8.05
N ASN A 92 4.20 7.10 -8.52
CA ASN A 92 4.83 6.08 -7.70
C ASN A 92 6.16 6.57 -7.13
N ILE A 93 7.01 7.20 -7.94
CA ILE A 93 8.29 7.78 -7.52
C ILE A 93 8.05 8.92 -6.52
N ILE A 94 7.17 9.87 -6.86
CA ILE A 94 6.87 11.00 -5.98
C ILE A 94 6.32 10.51 -4.63
N GLY A 95 5.33 9.61 -4.66
CA GLY A 95 4.74 9.07 -3.45
C GLY A 95 5.69 8.20 -2.65
N GLY A 96 6.55 7.43 -3.32
CA GLY A 96 7.56 6.57 -2.69
C GLY A 96 8.63 7.37 -1.98
N LEU A 97 9.20 8.37 -2.65
CA LEU A 97 10.17 9.28 -2.05
C LEU A 97 9.56 10.03 -0.87
N LEU A 98 8.38 10.62 -1.03
CA LEU A 98 7.72 11.36 0.04
C LEU A 98 7.47 10.46 1.27
N TRP A 99 6.97 9.24 1.04
CA TRP A 99 6.70 8.29 2.12
C TRP A 99 7.98 7.82 2.81
N VAL A 100 8.99 7.39 2.05
CA VAL A 100 10.27 6.90 2.62
C VAL A 100 10.99 8.01 3.37
N ILE A 101 11.07 9.22 2.81
CA ILE A 101 11.68 10.37 3.47
C ILE A 101 10.91 10.68 4.76
N LEU A 102 9.59 10.82 4.69
CA LEU A 102 8.77 11.17 5.86
C LEU A 102 8.96 10.17 7.00
N PHE A 103 8.80 8.86 6.76
CA PHE A 103 8.90 7.86 7.81
C PHE A 103 10.34 7.61 8.27
N SER A 104 11.33 7.67 7.38
CA SER A 104 12.74 7.47 7.76
C SER A 104 13.27 8.63 8.59
N TYR A 105 13.00 9.88 8.19
CA TYR A 105 13.42 11.04 8.96
C TYR A 105 12.60 11.21 10.24
N ALA A 106 11.28 10.98 10.22
CA ALA A 106 10.49 10.98 11.44
C ALA A 106 11.01 9.94 12.43
N GLY A 107 11.30 8.71 11.99
CA GLY A 107 11.92 7.68 12.82
C GLY A 107 13.29 8.08 13.37
N TYR A 108 14.13 8.72 12.54
CA TYR A 108 15.43 9.22 12.97
C TYR A 108 15.34 10.32 14.03
N PHE A 109 14.41 11.27 13.88
CA PHE A 109 14.17 12.31 14.89
C PHE A 109 13.57 11.74 16.17
N PHE A 110 12.58 10.86 16.08
CA PHE A 110 11.98 10.20 17.23
C PHE A 110 12.98 9.33 18.00
N ALA A 111 13.90 8.65 17.30
CA ALA A 111 14.95 7.84 17.93
C ALA A 111 15.96 8.68 18.74
N ASN A 112 16.11 9.97 18.44
CA ASN A 112 16.97 10.88 19.19
C ASN A 112 16.32 11.43 20.46
N PHE A 113 15.02 11.21 20.69
CA PHE A 113 14.37 11.62 21.94
C PHE A 113 14.80 10.73 23.12
N PRO A 114 15.21 11.29 24.27
CA PRO A 114 15.70 10.52 25.43
C PRO A 114 14.68 9.49 25.95
N VAL A 115 13.38 9.83 25.86
CA VAL A 115 12.26 8.97 26.27
C VAL A 115 12.20 7.70 25.41
N VAL A 116 12.51 7.81 24.11
CA VAL A 116 12.51 6.70 23.16
C VAL A 116 13.75 5.84 23.34
N LYS A 117 14.94 6.44 23.52
CA LYS A 117 16.20 5.71 23.79
C LYS A 117 16.11 4.84 25.04
N ASN A 118 15.57 5.37 26.13
CA ASN A 118 15.48 4.66 27.41
C ASN A 118 14.36 3.61 27.44
N ASN A 119 13.39 3.69 26.52
CA ASN A 119 12.24 2.78 26.46
C ASN A 119 12.07 2.15 25.07
N LEU A 120 13.17 1.87 24.38
CA LEU A 120 13.18 1.35 23.01
C LEU A 120 12.31 0.09 22.87
N GLY A 121 12.41 -0.84 23.82
CA GLY A 121 11.58 -2.06 23.83
C GLY A 121 10.08 -1.77 23.96
N LEU A 122 9.71 -0.76 24.74
CA LEU A 122 8.31 -0.36 24.97
C LEU A 122 7.74 0.36 23.73
N VAL A 123 8.55 1.20 23.08
CA VAL A 123 8.20 1.86 21.82
C VAL A 123 8.05 0.84 20.68
N MET A 124 8.99 -0.09 20.54
CA MET A 124 8.90 -1.17 19.56
C MET A 124 7.67 -2.04 19.80
N GLY A 125 7.40 -2.41 21.06
CA GLY A 125 6.19 -3.13 21.45
C GLY A 125 4.92 -2.37 21.07
N GLY A 126 4.87 -1.06 21.30
CA GLY A 126 3.77 -0.18 20.90
C GLY A 126 3.54 -0.17 19.38
N ILE A 127 4.61 -0.06 18.58
CA ILE A 127 4.52 -0.09 17.11
C ILE A 127 3.97 -1.43 16.61
N ILE A 128 4.42 -2.54 17.20
CA ILE A 128 3.92 -3.89 16.86
C ILE A 128 2.42 -3.99 17.19
N ILE A 129 2.02 -3.58 18.39
CA ILE A 129 0.61 -3.59 18.81
C ILE A 129 -0.25 -2.76 17.88
N VAL A 130 0.17 -1.52 17.56
CA VAL A 130 -0.56 -0.62 16.65
C VAL A 130 -0.63 -1.19 15.23
N SER A 131 0.39 -1.89 14.76
CA SER A 131 0.41 -2.50 13.41
C SER A 131 -0.49 -3.74 13.32
N VAL A 132 -0.56 -4.54 14.38
CA VAL A 132 -1.36 -5.78 14.43
C VAL A 132 -2.83 -5.50 14.77
N LEU A 133 -3.10 -4.45 15.56
CA LEU A 133 -4.43 -4.06 16.01
C LEU A 133 -5.48 -3.98 14.89
N PRO A 134 -5.24 -3.27 13.77
CA PRO A 134 -6.20 -3.18 12.68
C PRO A 134 -6.58 -4.56 12.15
N GLY A 135 -5.59 -5.42 11.91
CA GLY A 135 -5.82 -6.79 11.44
C GLY A 135 -6.59 -7.64 12.46
N ALA A 136 -6.24 -7.53 13.75
CA ALA A 136 -6.93 -8.25 14.82
C ALA A 136 -8.39 -7.79 14.99
N VAL A 137 -8.64 -6.49 14.92
CA VAL A 137 -9.99 -5.90 15.01
C VAL A 137 -10.83 -6.31 13.79
N GLU A 138 -10.27 -6.28 12.58
CA GLU A 138 -10.95 -6.71 11.36
C GLU A 138 -11.38 -8.19 11.47
N ILE A 139 -10.48 -9.06 11.96
CA ILE A 139 -10.76 -10.49 12.15
C ILE A 139 -11.83 -10.70 13.23
N ALA A 140 -11.75 -9.97 14.35
CA ALA A 140 -12.73 -10.06 15.42
C ALA A 140 -14.13 -9.62 14.94
N ARG A 141 -14.20 -8.49 14.22
CA ARG A 141 -15.46 -8.01 13.61
C ARG A 141 -16.00 -9.00 12.58
N ALA A 142 -15.14 -9.56 11.73
CA ALA A 142 -15.54 -10.57 10.75
C ALA A 142 -16.11 -11.83 11.43
N LYS A 143 -15.49 -12.31 12.51
CA LYS A 143 -16.00 -13.45 13.29
C LYS A 143 -17.34 -13.15 13.98
N LEU A 144 -17.51 -11.95 14.53
CA LEU A 144 -18.76 -11.52 15.17
C LEU A 144 -19.90 -11.35 14.15
N ALA A 145 -19.61 -10.79 12.96
CA ALA A 145 -20.58 -10.65 11.89
C ALA A 145 -21.03 -12.00 11.30
N VAL A 146 -20.14 -12.99 11.22
CA VAL A 146 -20.46 -14.36 10.80
C VAL A 146 -21.32 -15.07 11.85
N LYS A 147 -21.05 -14.86 13.15
CA LYS A 147 -21.82 -15.48 14.24
C LYS A 147 -23.24 -14.91 14.37
N SER A 148 -23.45 -13.64 13.99
CA SER A 148 -24.78 -13.00 13.99
C SER A 148 -25.69 -13.46 12.84
N LYS A 149 -25.17 -14.23 11.87
CA LYS A 149 -25.92 -14.71 10.69
C LYS A 149 -26.26 -16.20 10.75
N ARG A 150 -25.98 -16.85 11.89
CA ARG A 150 -26.34 -18.24 12.23
C ARG A 150 -27.38 -18.22 13.33
#